data_AF-A0A3S4HWZ5-F1
#
_entry.id   AF-A0A3S4HWZ5-F1
#
_cell.length_a   1.000
_cell.length_b   1.000
_cell.length_c   1.000
_cell.angle_alpha   90.00
_cell.angle_beta   90.00
_cell.angle_gamma   90.00
#
_symmetry.space_group_name_H-M   'P 1'
#
loop_
_entity.id
_entity.type
_entity.pdbx_description
1 polymer ?
#
loop_
_entity_poly.entity_id
_entity_poly.type
_entity_poly.pdbx_seq_one_letter_code
_entity_poly.pdbx_strand_id
1 'polypeptide(L)'
;MSKYTFVVEFNDGEEPAVYFNTNILGGRLCMVAFEDIRKYQLEEEEAHALKSFLDENQSDFRDCCEEHEVSVEAIHEKLYQQTL
;
A
#
# COMPACT_ATOMS: atom_id res chain seq x y z
N MET A 1 3.68 23.59 -18.16
CA MET A 1 3.17 22.33 -18.75
C MET A 1 1.81 22.06 -18.16
N SER A 2 0.79 21.86 -18.98
CA SER A 2 -0.54 21.48 -18.49
C SER A 2 -0.53 19.99 -18.14
N LYS A 3 -1.09 19.64 -16.98
CA LYS A 3 -1.30 18.24 -16.55
C LYS A 3 -2.79 17.92 -16.69
N TYR A 4 -3.09 16.77 -17.27
CA TYR A 4 -4.45 16.24 -17.37
C TYR A 4 -4.52 14.91 -16.61
N THR A 5 -5.63 14.67 -15.92
CA THR A 5 -5.90 13.43 -15.19
C THR A 5 -7.05 12.70 -15.87
N PHE A 6 -6.86 11.41 -16.16
CA PHE A 6 -7.89 10.53 -16.67
C PHE A 6 -8.27 9.56 -15.56
N VAL A 7 -9.57 9.44 -15.30
CA VAL A 7 -10.13 8.42 -14.40
C VAL A 7 -10.87 7.43 -15.27
N VAL A 8 -10.51 6.16 -15.15
CA VAL A 8 -11.11 5.06 -15.93
C VAL A 8 -11.58 4.01 -14.92
N GLU A 9 -12.86 3.69 -14.97
CA GLU A 9 -13.46 2.62 -14.17
C GLU A 9 -13.39 1.30 -14.95
N PHE A 10 -12.97 0.24 -14.27
CA PHE A 10 -12.94 -1.13 -14.79
C PHE A 10 -13.93 -1.99 -14.01
N ASN A 11 -14.35 -3.12 -14.61
CA ASN A 11 -15.10 -4.11 -13.84
C ASN A 11 -14.19 -4.73 -12.77
N ASP A 12 -14.79 -5.26 -11.70
CA ASP A 12 -14.05 -5.96 -10.66
C ASP A 12 -13.22 -7.12 -11.26
N GLY A 13 -11.92 -7.12 -10.98
CA GLY A 13 -10.95 -8.07 -11.51
C GLY A 13 -10.36 -7.72 -12.90
N GLU A 14 -10.76 -6.63 -13.55
CA GLU A 14 -10.14 -6.13 -14.77
C GLU A 14 -9.10 -5.03 -14.45
N GLU A 15 -7.84 -5.23 -14.85
CA GLU A 15 -6.78 -4.22 -14.67
C GLU A 15 -6.45 -3.49 -15.98
N PRO A 16 -6.17 -2.17 -15.95
CA PRO A 16 -5.70 -1.46 -17.12
C PRO A 16 -4.33 -1.98 -17.58
N ALA A 17 -4.21 -2.33 -18.86
CA ALA A 17 -2.93 -2.65 -19.46
C ALA A 17 -2.09 -1.38 -19.65
N VAL A 18 -1.31 -1.02 -18.64
CA VAL A 18 -0.44 0.16 -18.66
C VAL A 18 1.02 -0.22 -18.90
N TYR A 19 1.65 0.42 -19.88
CA TYR A 19 3.05 0.17 -20.27
C TYR A 19 3.89 1.43 -20.09
N PHE A 20 5.19 1.24 -19.87
CA PHE A 20 6.15 2.34 -19.65
C PHE A 20 6.18 3.39 -20.76
N ASN A 21 5.83 3.01 -22.01
CA ASN A 21 5.79 3.92 -23.16
C ASN A 21 4.37 4.21 -23.67
N THR A 22 3.36 4.08 -22.81
CA THR A 22 1.98 4.41 -23.17
C THR A 22 1.88 5.89 -23.56
N ASN A 23 1.40 6.15 -24.77
CA ASN A 23 1.12 7.49 -25.28
C ASN A 23 -0.38 7.78 -25.15
N ILE A 24 -0.73 8.89 -24.50
CA ILE A 24 -2.11 9.33 -24.32
C ILE A 24 -2.22 10.73 -24.90
N LEU A 25 -3.06 10.89 -25.93
CA LEU A 25 -3.30 12.16 -26.63
C LEU A 25 -2.02 12.89 -27.09
N GLY A 26 -0.99 12.16 -27.51
CA GLY A 26 0.30 12.72 -27.94
C GLY A 26 1.26 13.05 -26.79
N GLY A 27 0.84 12.84 -25.54
CA GLY A 27 1.69 12.95 -24.35
C GLY A 27 2.21 11.59 -23.87
N ARG A 28 3.33 11.60 -23.16
CA ARG A 28 3.86 10.39 -22.49
C ARG A 28 3.16 10.24 -21.13
N LEU A 29 2.69 9.03 -20.83
CA LEU A 29 2.23 8.70 -19.49
C LEU A 29 3.37 8.89 -18.48
N CYS A 30 3.13 9.72 -17.46
CA CYS A 30 4.14 10.05 -16.45
C CYS A 30 3.90 9.38 -15.09
N MET A 31 2.64 9.02 -14.78
CA MET A 31 2.26 8.49 -13.47
C MET A 31 0.99 7.65 -13.62
N VAL A 32 0.92 6.56 -12.86
CA VAL A 32 -0.27 5.71 -12.70
C VAL A 32 -0.53 5.58 -11.20
N ALA A 33 -1.79 5.68 -10.79
CA ALA A 33 -2.20 5.43 -9.42
C ALA A 33 -3.30 4.36 -9.45
N PHE A 34 -3.15 3.36 -8.58
CA PHE A 34 -4.14 2.31 -8.36
C PHE A 34 -4.71 2.53 -6.96
N GLU A 35 -5.87 3.18 -6.87
CA GLU A 35 -6.50 3.53 -5.59
C GLU A 35 -6.97 2.28 -4.83
N ASP A 36 -7.45 1.25 -5.54
CA ASP A 36 -7.94 0.01 -4.90
C ASP A 36 -6.86 -0.73 -4.12
N ILE A 37 -5.59 -0.63 -4.55
CA ILE A 37 -4.45 -1.22 -3.82
C ILE A 37 -4.26 -0.53 -2.46
N ARG A 38 -4.65 0.74 -2.33
CA ARG A 38 -4.52 1.52 -1.09
C ARG A 38 -5.67 1.30 -0.12
N LYS A 39 -6.81 0.78 -0.58
CA LYS A 39 -8.04 0.64 0.22
C LYS A 39 -7.87 -0.15 1.52
N TYR A 40 -6.92 -1.08 1.56
CA TYR A 40 -6.64 -1.92 2.73
C TYR A 40 -5.25 -1.67 3.32
N GLN A 41 -4.57 -0.62 2.88
CA GLN A 41 -3.31 -0.19 3.48
C GLN A 41 -3.63 0.71 4.68
N LEU A 42 -2.84 0.55 5.74
CA LEU A 42 -2.88 1.48 6.88
C LEU A 42 -2.38 2.84 6.42
N GLU A 43 -3.08 3.90 6.83
CA GLU A 43 -2.56 5.27 6.75
C GLU A 43 -1.41 5.44 7.75
N GLU A 44 -0.57 6.47 7.57
CA GLU A 44 0.63 6.70 8.39
C GLU A 44 0.31 6.78 9.90
N GLU A 45 -0.77 7.48 10.25
CA GLU A 45 -1.23 7.62 11.64
C GLU A 45 -1.72 6.29 12.23
N GLU A 46 -2.40 5.47 11.42
CA GLU A 46 -2.91 4.16 11.82
C GLU A 46 -1.76 3.15 12.02
N ALA A 47 -0.79 3.15 11.11
CA ALA A 47 0.42 2.34 11.21
C ALA A 47 1.26 2.74 12.44
N HIS A 48 1.37 4.04 12.72
CA HIS A 48 2.06 4.54 13.90
C HIS A 48 1.37 4.08 15.19
N ALA A 49 0.04 4.25 15.30
CA ALA A 49 -0.72 3.82 16.47
C ALA A 49 -0.58 2.30 16.72
N LEU A 50 -0.67 1.49 15.66
CA LEU A 50 -0.48 0.06 15.75
C LEU A 50 0.94 -0.28 16.21
N LYS A 51 1.95 0.35 15.64
CA LYS A 51 3.36 0.15 16.05
C LYS A 51 3.57 0.45 17.53
N SER A 52 3.09 1.59 18.04
CA SER A 52 3.19 1.92 19.46
C SER A 52 2.54 0.84 20.34
N PHE A 53 1.37 0.35 19.96
CA PHE A 53 0.70 -0.73 20.67
C PHE A 53 1.51 -2.03 20.66
N LEU A 54 2.09 -2.43 19.52
CA LEU A 54 2.92 -3.63 19.42
C LEU A 54 4.21 -3.52 20.25
N ASP A 55 4.83 -2.35 20.26
CA ASP A 55 6.04 -2.07 21.05
C ASP A 55 5.76 -2.11 22.58
N GLU A 56 4.57 -1.70 23.01
CA GLU A 56 4.13 -1.80 24.40
C GLU A 56 3.75 -3.23 24.82
N ASN A 57 3.27 -4.05 23.88
CA ASN A 57 2.72 -5.39 24.13
C ASN A 57 3.55 -6.50 23.44
N GLN A 58 4.88 -6.39 23.45
CA GLN A 58 5.78 -7.26 22.68
C GLN A 58 5.62 -8.76 22.97
N SER A 59 5.35 -9.16 24.22
CA SER A 59 5.14 -10.57 24.57
C SER A 59 3.91 -11.13 23.87
N ASP A 60 2.79 -10.47 24.06
CA ASP A 60 1.47 -10.92 23.58
C ASP A 60 1.44 -10.90 22.05
N PHE A 61 2.13 -9.93 21.44
CA PHE A 61 2.29 -9.87 20.00
C PHE A 61 3.12 -11.04 19.45
N ARG A 62 4.23 -11.41 20.10
CA ARG A 62 5.06 -12.55 19.66
C ARG A 62 4.31 -13.87 19.77
N ASP A 63 3.61 -14.08 20.89
CA ASP A 63 2.81 -15.29 21.09
C ASP A 63 1.70 -15.42 20.03
N CYS A 64 1.03 -14.30 19.71
CA CYS A 64 0.04 -14.24 18.63
C CYS A 64 0.64 -14.52 17.25
N CYS A 65 1.83 -13.98 16.96
CA CYS A 65 2.55 -14.26 15.71
C CYS A 65 2.92 -15.74 15.58
N GLU A 66 3.37 -16.38 16.66
CA GLU A 66 3.69 -17.80 16.68
C GLU A 66 2.44 -18.66 16.45
N GLU A 67 1.32 -18.35 17.12
CA GLU A 67 0.05 -19.07 16.94
C GLU A 67 -0.47 -19.02 15.50
N HIS A 68 -0.25 -17.89 14.82
CA HIS A 68 -0.74 -17.67 13.45
C HIS A 68 0.31 -17.99 12.37
N GLU A 69 1.46 -18.54 12.76
CA GLU A 69 2.59 -18.84 11.86
C GLU A 69 3.06 -17.63 11.03
N VAL A 70 3.04 -16.43 11.63
CA VAL A 70 3.43 -15.17 10.98
C VAL A 70 4.79 -14.68 11.50
N SER A 71 5.64 -14.18 10.60
CA SER A 71 6.92 -13.56 11.00
C SER A 71 6.69 -12.17 11.60
N VAL A 72 7.18 -12.01 12.82
CA VAL A 72 7.23 -10.75 13.56
C VAL A 72 8.02 -9.69 12.77
N GLU A 73 9.15 -10.09 12.21
CA GLU A 73 10.04 -9.23 11.42
C GLU A 73 9.35 -8.70 10.16
N ALA A 74 8.57 -9.55 9.47
CA ALA A 74 7.84 -9.16 8.28
C ALA A 74 6.73 -8.14 8.57
N ILE A 75 6.07 -8.24 9.73
CA ILE A 75 5.08 -7.25 10.16
C ILE A 75 5.77 -5.92 10.50
N HIS A 76 6.86 -5.97 11.28
CA HIS A 76 7.62 -4.76 11.59
C HIS A 76 8.12 -4.07 10.32
N GLU A 77 8.73 -4.79 9.38
CA GLU A 77 9.24 -4.21 8.14
C GLU A 77 8.14 -3.44 7.37
N LYS A 78 6.94 -4.02 7.26
CA LYS A 78 5.79 -3.37 6.61
C LYS A 78 5.36 -2.10 7.33
N LEU A 79 5.35 -2.10 8.67
CA LEU A 79 4.99 -0.92 9.47
C LEU A 79 6.07 0.17 9.41
N TYR A 80 7.36 -0.19 9.38
CA TYR A 80 8.46 0.79 9.31
C TYR A 80 8.58 1.45 7.93
N GLN A 81 8.27 0.73 6.84
CA GLN A 81 8.27 1.30 5.49
C GLN A 81 7.12 2.30 5.24
N GLN A 82 6.07 2.29 6.06
CA GLN A 82 4.94 3.22 5.96
C GLN A 82 5.14 4.54 6.74
N THR A 83 6.19 4.66 7.57
CA THR A 83 6.49 5.84 8.40
C THR A 83 7.66 6.71 7.88
N LEU A 84 8.01 6.60 6.59
CA LEU A 84 9.05 7.40 5.91
C LEU A 84 8.45 8.24 4.79
#